data_AF-A0A4U9D3G8-F1
#
_entry.id   AF-A0A4U9D3G8-F1
#
_cell.length_a   1.000
_cell.length_b   1.000
_cell.length_c   1.000
_cell.angle_alpha   90.00
_cell.angle_beta   90.00
_cell.angle_gamma   90.00
#
_symmetry.space_group_name_H-M   'P 1'
#
loop_
_entity.id
_entity.type
_entity.pdbx_description
1 polymer ?
#
loop_
_entity_poly.entity_id
_entity_poly.type
_entity_poly.pdbx_seq_one_letter_code
_entity_poly.pdbx_strand_id
1 'polypeptide(L)'
;MDQQNFQIVNMDIRVIWRIGLSDRDALNSQYQTEDLAGMIRSLARQILVTQFASKQLDELLDEQRATLASELSRQIQQRLTALHTGVELLFTRIEAIHPPAGAANAYHGVQAAQIAANALIAREQGYAEKVSREAQRNALTGLNNAEASAAENLSQARAAAVTFSAERQAWQQAGEAFITERRYHILSQALAHTPLLILDSHLQGSSEPVLDLRQYPALSDSTAPQKASTP
;
A
#
# COMPACT_ATOMS: atom_id res chain seq x y z
N MET A 1 12.83 35.81 6.61
CA MET A 1 14.17 35.71 5.99
C MET A 1 13.91 35.62 4.51
N ASP A 2 13.91 36.77 3.83
CA ASP A 2 13.64 36.82 2.39
C ASP A 2 14.87 36.27 1.68
N GLN A 3 14.78 35.01 1.27
CA GLN A 3 15.81 34.40 0.44
C GLN A 3 15.75 35.05 -0.93
N GLN A 4 16.64 36.01 -1.17
CA GLN A 4 16.97 36.46 -2.52
C GLN A 4 17.65 35.29 -3.25
N ASN A 5 16.84 34.43 -3.86
CA ASN A 5 17.32 33.29 -4.61
C ASN A 5 17.67 33.76 -6.03
N PHE A 6 18.95 33.95 -6.30
CA PHE A 6 19.40 34.29 -7.65
C PHE A 6 19.41 33.02 -8.51
N GLN A 7 18.46 32.93 -9.43
CA GLN A 7 18.30 31.78 -10.31
C GLN A 7 18.68 32.19 -11.74
N ILE A 8 19.66 31.49 -12.31
CA ILE A 8 20.09 31.70 -13.69
C ILE A 8 19.47 30.62 -14.54
N VAL A 9 18.90 31.03 -15.67
CA VAL A 9 18.26 30.13 -16.64
C VAL A 9 18.61 30.57 -18.04
N ASN A 10 18.85 29.60 -18.90
CA ASN A 10 19.02 29.81 -20.33
C ASN A 10 17.69 29.51 -21.04
N MET A 11 17.37 30.33 -22.04
CA MET A 11 16.17 30.18 -22.83
C MET A 11 16.47 30.25 -24.32
N ASP A 12 15.86 29.33 -25.06
CA ASP A 12 15.90 29.30 -26.51
C ASP A 12 14.61 29.88 -27.06
N ILE A 13 14.72 30.95 -27.84
CA ILE A 13 13.58 31.65 -28.43
C ILE A 13 13.76 31.80 -29.92
N ARG A 14 12.69 31.49 -30.64
CA ARG A 14 12.55 31.74 -32.06
C ARG A 14 11.60 32.90 -32.30
N VAL A 15 12.07 33.87 -33.06
CA VAL A 15 11.30 35.03 -33.51
C VAL A 15 11.16 34.93 -35.02
N ILE A 16 9.93 34.84 -35.52
CA ILE A 16 9.65 34.84 -36.96
C ILE A 16 8.98 36.15 -37.33
N TRP A 17 9.55 36.83 -38.34
CA TRP A 17 9.15 38.16 -38.75
C TRP A 17 9.18 38.28 -40.28
N ARG A 18 8.50 39.31 -40.79
CA ARG A 18 8.54 39.72 -42.19
C ARG A 18 8.58 41.25 -42.29
N ILE A 19 8.95 41.78 -43.44
CA ILE A 19 8.74 43.20 -43.75
C ILE A 19 7.25 43.41 -44.00
N GLY A 20 6.71 44.51 -43.48
CA GLY A 20 5.32 44.90 -43.68
C GLY A 20 5.00 45.09 -45.16
N LEU A 21 3.73 44.88 -45.53
CA LEU A 21 3.29 44.87 -46.92
C LEU A 21 3.15 46.28 -47.53
N SER A 22 3.37 47.35 -46.77
CA SER A 22 3.23 48.72 -47.25
C SER A 22 4.54 49.30 -47.80
N ASP A 23 4.47 50.21 -48.78
CA ASP A 23 5.63 50.91 -49.32
C ASP A 23 6.43 51.63 -48.22
N ARG A 24 5.72 52.18 -47.24
CA ARG A 24 6.33 52.84 -46.07
C ARG A 24 7.13 51.85 -45.24
N ASP A 25 6.62 50.65 -45.00
CA ASP A 25 7.32 49.62 -44.24
C ASP A 25 8.57 49.12 -44.96
N ALA A 26 8.47 48.95 -46.28
CA ALA A 26 9.63 48.61 -47.11
C ALA A 26 10.74 49.67 -47.02
N LEU A 27 10.39 50.95 -47.21
CA LEU A 27 11.34 52.07 -47.07
C LEU A 27 11.93 52.15 -45.65
N ASN A 28 11.09 52.05 -44.64
CA ASN A 28 11.52 52.05 -43.24
C ASN A 28 12.51 50.93 -42.94
N SER A 29 12.23 49.70 -43.39
CA SER A 29 13.11 48.55 -43.17
C SER A 29 14.50 48.70 -43.80
N GLN A 30 14.60 49.46 -44.90
CA GLN A 30 15.83 49.68 -45.64
C GLN A 30 16.64 50.87 -45.13
N TYR A 31 15.98 51.93 -44.66
CA TYR A 31 16.64 53.21 -44.35
C TYR A 31 16.75 53.52 -42.85
N GLN A 32 16.00 52.86 -41.97
CA GLN A 32 16.05 53.11 -40.53
C GLN A 32 17.08 52.24 -39.81
N THR A 33 17.62 51.19 -40.43
CA THR A 33 18.50 50.23 -39.75
C THR A 33 19.46 49.56 -40.72
N GLU A 34 20.73 49.44 -40.33
CA GLU A 34 21.78 48.76 -41.13
C GLU A 34 21.69 47.23 -41.04
N ASP A 35 21.33 46.68 -39.88
CA ASP A 35 21.10 45.23 -39.64
C ASP A 35 19.79 44.99 -38.88
N LEU A 36 18.73 44.71 -39.64
CA LEU A 36 17.39 44.47 -39.10
C LEU A 36 17.35 43.22 -38.21
N ALA A 37 18.06 42.16 -38.59
CA ALA A 37 18.08 40.90 -37.85
C ALA A 37 18.82 41.06 -36.51
N GLY A 38 19.94 41.77 -36.51
CA GLY A 38 20.68 42.14 -35.31
C GLY A 38 19.88 43.02 -34.36
N MET A 39 19.17 44.02 -34.89
CA MET A 39 18.30 44.88 -34.10
C MET A 39 17.14 44.10 -33.45
N ILE A 40 16.41 43.29 -34.22
CA ILE A 40 15.31 42.45 -33.69
C ILE A 40 15.84 41.54 -32.58
N ARG A 41 17.01 40.93 -32.78
CA ARG A 41 17.64 40.05 -31.78
C ARG A 41 18.00 40.79 -30.49
N SER A 42 18.50 42.02 -30.59
CA SER A 42 18.85 42.84 -29.44
C SER A 42 17.61 43.33 -28.69
N LEU A 43 16.57 43.76 -29.41
CA LEU A 43 15.29 44.14 -28.83
C LEU A 43 14.61 42.98 -28.11
N ALA A 44 14.56 41.81 -28.75
CA ALA A 44 14.01 40.60 -28.14
C ALA A 44 14.74 40.24 -26.84
N ARG A 45 16.09 40.29 -26.84
CA ARG A 45 16.90 40.05 -25.63
C ARG A 45 16.62 41.06 -24.53
N GLN A 46 16.54 42.35 -24.86
CA GLN A 46 16.26 43.40 -23.88
C GLN A 46 14.89 43.20 -23.22
N ILE A 47 13.85 42.97 -24.03
CA ILE A 47 12.49 42.77 -23.54
C ILE A 47 12.42 41.52 -22.66
N LEU A 48 13.08 40.44 -23.09
CA LEU A 48 13.16 39.21 -22.31
C LEU A 48 13.82 39.44 -20.95
N VAL A 49 15.00 40.04 -20.90
CA VAL A 49 15.68 40.28 -19.61
C VAL A 49 14.80 41.14 -18.70
N THR A 50 14.12 42.14 -19.26
CA THR A 50 13.22 43.02 -18.49
C THR A 50 12.02 42.27 -17.92
N GLN A 51 11.36 41.43 -18.73
CA GLN A 51 10.18 40.67 -18.28
C GLN A 51 10.52 39.65 -17.20
N PHE A 52 11.67 39.01 -17.34
CA PHE A 52 12.06 37.92 -16.45
C PHE A 52 12.72 38.44 -15.16
N ALA A 53 13.33 39.63 -15.18
CA ALA A 53 13.86 40.26 -13.97
C ALA A 53 12.77 40.53 -12.91
N SER A 54 11.50 40.64 -13.30
CA SER A 54 10.38 40.86 -12.40
C SER A 54 9.64 39.59 -11.95
N LYS A 55 10.04 38.40 -12.40
CA LYS A 55 9.32 37.13 -12.13
C LYS A 55 10.22 36.08 -11.47
N GLN A 56 9.61 35.19 -10.67
CA GLN A 56 10.29 34.03 -10.10
C GLN A 56 10.28 32.86 -11.09
N LEU A 57 11.27 31.96 -11.02
CA LEU A 57 11.37 30.83 -11.96
C LEU A 57 10.18 29.87 -11.88
N ASP A 58 9.69 29.59 -10.68
CA ASP A 58 8.57 28.65 -10.51
C ASP A 58 7.31 29.18 -11.20
N GLU A 59 7.05 30.49 -11.10
CA GLU A 59 5.97 31.17 -11.82
C GLU A 59 6.16 31.07 -13.33
N LEU A 60 7.39 31.18 -13.83
CA LEU A 60 7.71 31.05 -15.26
C LEU A 60 7.58 29.62 -15.79
N LEU A 61 7.77 28.62 -14.93
CA LEU A 61 7.60 27.20 -15.27
C LEU A 61 6.12 26.79 -15.24
N ASP A 62 5.34 27.37 -14.32
CA ASP A 62 3.89 27.15 -14.20
C ASP A 62 3.10 27.97 -15.24
N GLU A 63 3.58 29.14 -15.64
CA GLU A 63 2.91 29.97 -16.64
C GLU A 63 2.94 29.29 -18.02
N GLN A 64 1.77 29.27 -18.67
CA GLN A 64 1.66 28.64 -19.98
C GLN A 64 2.60 29.34 -20.98
N ARG A 65 3.54 28.58 -21.54
CA ARG A 65 4.53 29.08 -22.54
C ARG A 65 3.88 29.86 -23.68
N ALA A 66 2.65 29.53 -24.06
CA ALA A 66 1.89 30.24 -25.08
C ALA A 66 1.54 31.68 -24.65
N THR A 67 1.12 31.88 -23.40
CA THR A 67 0.79 33.19 -22.84
C THR A 67 2.04 34.06 -22.76
N LEU A 68 3.14 33.53 -22.23
CA LEU A 68 4.44 34.21 -22.20
C LEU A 68 4.93 34.60 -23.60
N ALA A 69 4.83 33.67 -24.55
CA ALA A 69 5.24 33.92 -25.93
C ALA A 69 4.38 35.01 -26.60
N SER A 70 3.06 35.01 -26.37
CA SER A 70 2.14 36.03 -26.87
C SER A 70 2.43 37.42 -26.29
N GLU A 71 2.69 37.48 -24.99
CA GLU A 71 3.03 38.71 -24.29
C GLU A 71 4.37 39.27 -24.81
N LEU A 72 5.36 38.40 -25.00
CA LEU A 72 6.65 38.75 -25.58
C LEU A 72 6.50 39.24 -27.04
N SER A 73 5.69 38.56 -27.86
CA SER A 73 5.38 39.00 -29.23
C SER A 73 4.78 40.40 -29.26
N ARG A 74 3.80 40.67 -28.38
CA ARG A 74 3.16 41.98 -28.27
C ARG A 74 4.16 43.08 -27.93
N GLN A 75 5.01 42.86 -26.93
CA GLN A 75 6.01 43.84 -26.50
C GLN A 75 7.08 44.08 -27.57
N ILE A 76 7.53 43.03 -28.26
CA ILE A 76 8.48 43.14 -29.37
C ILE A 76 7.84 43.96 -30.51
N GLN A 77 6.62 43.63 -30.93
CA GLN A 77 5.94 44.37 -31.99
C GLN A 77 5.72 45.84 -31.63
N GLN A 78 5.32 46.14 -30.39
CA GLN A 78 5.19 47.52 -29.91
C GLN A 78 6.49 48.30 -30.05
N ARG A 79 7.63 47.69 -29.70
CA ARG A 79 8.95 48.33 -29.80
C ARG A 79 9.39 48.52 -31.24
N LEU A 80 9.17 47.53 -32.10
CA LEU A 80 9.44 47.61 -33.55
C LEU A 80 8.58 48.67 -34.25
N THR A 81 7.34 48.84 -33.80
CA THR A 81 6.42 49.87 -34.31
C THR A 81 6.85 51.26 -33.86
N ALA A 82 7.23 51.43 -32.59
CA ALA A 82 7.71 52.71 -32.05
C ALA A 82 9.00 53.20 -32.73
N LEU A 83 9.87 52.27 -33.12
CA LEU A 83 11.10 52.56 -33.86
C LEU A 83 10.87 52.70 -35.37
N HIS A 84 9.61 52.63 -35.85
CA HIS A 84 9.26 52.75 -37.26
C HIS A 84 10.08 51.83 -38.17
N THR A 85 10.29 50.58 -37.74
CA THR A 85 11.19 49.64 -38.44
C THR A 85 10.59 49.04 -39.72
N GLY A 86 9.27 49.15 -39.90
CA GLY A 86 8.57 48.49 -41.00
C GLY A 86 8.50 46.97 -40.89
N VAL A 87 8.78 46.41 -39.70
CA VAL A 87 8.74 44.96 -39.47
C VAL A 87 7.42 44.54 -38.84
N GLU A 88 6.86 43.47 -39.40
CA GLU A 88 5.71 42.75 -38.86
C GLU A 88 6.19 41.43 -38.25
N LEU A 89 5.94 41.27 -36.96
CA LEU A 89 6.19 40.03 -36.23
C LEU A 89 5.07 39.02 -36.53
N LEU A 90 5.43 37.84 -37.02
CA LEU A 90 4.46 36.78 -37.28
C LEU A 90 4.15 36.01 -35.99
N PHE A 91 5.18 35.52 -35.30
CA PHE A 91 5.05 34.93 -33.98
C PHE A 91 6.40 34.81 -33.27
N THR A 92 6.35 34.72 -31.94
CA THR A 92 7.46 34.32 -31.08
C THR A 92 7.15 32.95 -30.48
N ARG A 93 8.17 32.09 -30.37
CA ARG A 93 8.06 30.78 -29.71
C ARG A 93 9.20 30.59 -28.73
N ILE A 94 8.87 30.12 -27.53
CA ILE A 94 9.84 29.64 -26.54
C ILE A 94 10.06 28.14 -26.80
N GLU A 95 11.27 27.76 -27.21
CA GLU A 95 11.63 26.37 -27.52
C GLU A 95 12.03 25.61 -26.25
N ALA A 96 12.97 26.17 -25.49
CA ALA A 96 13.47 25.54 -24.28
C ALA A 96 13.71 26.57 -23.17
N ILE A 97 13.56 26.10 -21.93
CA ILE A 97 13.93 26.80 -20.71
C ILE A 97 14.72 25.78 -19.91
N HIS A 98 16.00 26.04 -19.65
CA HIS A 98 16.86 25.10 -18.95
C HIS A 98 17.91 25.79 -18.08
N PRO A 99 18.36 25.17 -16.98
CA PRO A 99 19.49 25.68 -16.22
C PRO A 99 20.73 25.85 -17.12
N PRO A 100 21.64 26.78 -16.81
CA PRO A 100 22.91 26.89 -17.53
C PRO A 100 23.73 25.62 -17.35
N ALA A 101 24.52 25.25 -18.37
CA ALA A 101 25.25 23.98 -18.40
C ALA A 101 26.13 23.75 -17.17
N GLY A 102 26.77 24.80 -16.62
CA GLY A 102 27.59 24.71 -15.41
C GLY A 102 26.80 24.43 -14.11
N ALA A 103 25.49 24.67 -14.09
CA ALA A 103 24.63 24.46 -12.93
C ALA A 103 23.69 23.26 -13.06
N ALA A 104 23.62 22.61 -14.22
CA ALA A 104 22.69 21.51 -14.49
C ALA A 104 22.84 20.35 -13.48
N ASN A 105 24.07 19.96 -13.17
CA ASN A 105 24.34 18.89 -12.20
C ASN A 105 23.88 19.27 -10.79
N ALA A 106 24.10 20.51 -10.37
CA ALA A 106 23.65 21.00 -9.06
C ALA A 106 22.12 21.04 -8.99
N TYR A 107 21.46 21.50 -10.05
CA TYR A 107 20.01 21.54 -10.14
C TYR A 107 19.39 20.13 -10.06
N HIS A 108 19.93 19.17 -10.82
CA HIS A 108 19.52 17.77 -10.72
C HIS A 108 19.80 17.18 -9.33
N GLY A 109 20.92 17.56 -8.70
CA GLY A 109 21.24 17.16 -7.33
C GLY A 109 20.20 17.64 -6.31
N VAL A 110 19.79 18.91 -6.38
CA VAL A 110 18.74 19.48 -5.50
C VAL A 110 17.41 18.78 -5.73
N GLN A 111 17.01 18.55 -6.99
CA GLN A 111 15.77 17.83 -7.30
C GLN A 111 15.80 16.38 -6.80
N ALA A 112 16.91 15.67 -7.03
CA ALA A 112 17.08 14.31 -6.54
C ALA A 112 17.03 14.25 -5.01
N ALA A 113 17.68 15.21 -4.32
CA ALA A 113 17.63 15.31 -2.86
C ALA A 113 16.21 15.60 -2.35
N GLN A 114 15.45 16.47 -3.02
CA GLN A 114 14.06 16.76 -2.67
C GLN A 114 13.17 15.53 -2.85
N ILE A 115 13.32 14.81 -3.96
CA ILE A 115 12.59 13.57 -4.23
C ILE A 115 12.95 12.52 -3.16
N ALA A 116 14.24 12.36 -2.84
CA ALA A 116 14.71 11.43 -1.83
C ALA A 116 14.16 11.79 -0.43
N ALA A 117 14.14 13.07 -0.06
CA ALA A 117 13.56 13.54 1.19
C ALA A 117 12.07 13.24 1.28
N ASN A 118 11.30 13.54 0.22
CA ASN A 118 9.87 13.24 0.17
C ASN A 118 9.60 11.72 0.23
N ALA A 119 10.42 10.91 -0.45
CA ALA A 119 10.33 9.46 -0.40
C ALA A 119 10.63 8.92 1.01
N LEU A 120 11.62 9.49 1.70
CA LEU A 120 11.94 9.13 3.09
C LEU A 120 10.78 9.47 4.03
N ILE A 121 10.21 10.67 3.92
CA ILE A 121 9.04 11.08 4.72
C ILE A 121 7.86 10.12 4.49
N ALA A 122 7.53 9.82 3.23
CA ALA A 122 6.44 8.92 2.90
C ALA A 122 6.68 7.50 3.43
N ARG A 123 7.93 7.02 3.37
CA ARG A 123 8.33 5.71 3.92
C ARG A 123 8.14 5.66 5.43
N GLU A 124 8.63 6.66 6.16
CA GLU A 124 8.54 6.68 7.62
C GLU A 124 7.09 6.87 8.09
N GLN A 125 6.29 7.66 7.39
CA GLN A 125 4.83 7.73 7.62
C GLN A 125 4.17 6.36 7.42
N GLY A 126 4.50 5.65 6.33
CA GLY A 126 3.99 4.30 6.09
C GLY A 126 4.42 3.29 7.16
N TYR A 127 5.65 3.41 7.67
CA TYR A 127 6.13 2.57 8.77
C TYR A 127 5.39 2.85 10.08
N ALA A 128 5.20 4.12 10.44
CA ALA A 128 4.45 4.51 11.63
C ALA A 128 3.01 3.98 11.60
N GLU A 129 2.32 4.11 10.47
CA GLU A 129 0.97 3.57 10.28
C GLU A 129 0.94 2.04 10.38
N LYS A 130 1.93 1.35 9.80
CA LYS A 130 2.03 -0.11 9.91
C LYS A 130 2.16 -0.55 11.37
N VAL A 131 3.06 0.07 12.13
CA VAL A 131 3.28 -0.26 13.55
C VAL A 131 2.02 0.00 14.37
N SER A 132 1.36 1.13 14.16
CA SER A 132 0.10 1.48 14.85
C SER A 132 -1.01 0.46 14.57
N ARG A 133 -1.22 0.13 13.29
CA ARG A 133 -2.22 -0.86 12.85
C ARG A 133 -1.91 -2.27 13.39
N GLU A 134 -0.65 -2.66 13.43
CA GLU A 134 -0.23 -3.95 13.97
C GLU A 134 -0.46 -4.04 15.49
N ALA A 135 -0.12 -2.98 16.24
CA ALA A 135 -0.43 -2.90 17.66
C ALA A 135 -1.95 -2.96 17.92
N GLN A 136 -2.75 -2.24 17.13
CA GLN A 136 -4.22 -2.27 17.24
C GLN A 136 -4.78 -3.67 16.93
N ARG A 137 -4.25 -4.35 15.90
CA ARG A 137 -4.64 -5.72 15.57
C ARG A 137 -4.32 -6.67 16.71
N ASN A 138 -3.11 -6.58 17.28
CA ASN A 138 -2.70 -7.46 18.37
C ASN A 138 -3.56 -7.24 19.62
N ALA A 139 -3.89 -5.98 19.95
CA ALA A 139 -4.78 -5.64 21.05
C ALA A 139 -6.19 -6.23 20.82
N LEU A 140 -6.76 -6.07 19.62
CA LEU A 140 -8.08 -6.60 19.30
C LEU A 140 -8.10 -8.13 19.30
N THR A 141 -7.07 -8.79 18.76
CA THR A 141 -6.94 -10.25 18.83
C THR A 141 -6.88 -10.72 20.28
N GLY A 142 -6.13 -10.03 21.14
CA GLY A 142 -6.09 -10.34 22.58
C GLY A 142 -7.45 -10.23 23.25
N LEU A 143 -8.18 -9.14 22.98
CA LEU A 143 -9.55 -8.94 23.49
C LEU A 143 -10.49 -10.05 23.00
N ASN A 144 -10.52 -10.30 21.70
CA ASN A 144 -11.41 -11.30 21.09
C ASN A 144 -11.12 -12.71 21.64
N ASN A 145 -9.84 -13.06 21.83
CA ASN A 145 -9.47 -14.35 22.42
C ASN A 145 -9.91 -14.47 23.88
N ALA A 146 -9.81 -13.39 24.65
CA ALA A 146 -10.27 -13.35 26.04
C ALA A 146 -11.80 -13.48 26.12
N GLU A 147 -12.54 -12.77 25.26
CA GLU A 147 -13.99 -12.86 25.18
C GLU A 147 -14.46 -14.24 24.74
N ALA A 148 -13.82 -14.84 23.73
CA ALA A 148 -14.10 -16.19 23.28
C ALA A 148 -13.86 -17.21 24.42
N SER A 149 -12.71 -17.13 25.10
CA SER A 149 -12.38 -18.01 26.22
C SER A 149 -13.37 -17.86 27.37
N ALA A 150 -13.79 -16.62 27.68
CA ALA A 150 -14.79 -16.35 28.72
C ALA A 150 -16.16 -16.94 28.35
N ALA A 151 -16.58 -16.80 27.08
CA ALA A 151 -17.83 -17.38 26.58
C ALA A 151 -17.79 -18.91 26.58
N GLU A 152 -16.69 -19.52 26.18
CA GLU A 152 -16.47 -20.98 26.23
C GLU A 152 -16.54 -21.49 27.66
N ASN A 153 -15.82 -20.87 28.60
CA ASN A 153 -15.84 -21.24 30.02
C ASN A 153 -17.26 -21.13 30.61
N LEU A 154 -17.98 -20.05 30.30
CA LEU A 154 -19.36 -19.87 30.75
C LEU A 154 -20.30 -20.92 30.15
N SER A 155 -20.13 -21.25 28.88
CA SER A 155 -20.92 -22.28 28.20
C SER A 155 -20.66 -23.67 28.81
N GLN A 156 -19.40 -24.03 29.04
CA GLN A 156 -19.02 -25.27 29.71
C GLN A 156 -19.58 -25.35 31.14
N ALA A 157 -19.47 -24.26 31.91
CA ALA A 157 -20.04 -24.20 33.25
C ALA A 157 -21.56 -24.38 33.26
N ARG A 158 -22.27 -23.76 32.30
CA ARG A 158 -23.72 -23.94 32.13
C ARG A 158 -24.07 -25.38 31.75
N ALA A 159 -23.34 -25.97 30.81
CA ALA A 159 -23.54 -27.37 30.42
C ALA A 159 -23.31 -28.31 31.62
N ALA A 160 -22.22 -28.11 32.36
CA ALA A 160 -21.93 -28.88 33.57
C ALA A 160 -23.02 -28.72 34.63
N ALA A 161 -23.56 -27.51 34.83
CA ALA A 161 -24.65 -27.26 35.78
C ALA A 161 -25.94 -27.98 35.38
N VAL A 162 -26.29 -27.99 34.08
CA VAL A 162 -27.46 -28.73 33.55
C VAL A 162 -27.26 -30.24 33.71
N THR A 163 -26.08 -30.74 33.35
CA THR A 163 -25.73 -32.15 33.53
C THR A 163 -25.82 -32.56 35.00
N PHE A 164 -25.23 -31.77 35.90
CA PHE A 164 -25.28 -32.04 37.34
C PHE A 164 -26.70 -32.00 37.92
N SER A 165 -27.56 -31.08 37.47
CA SER A 165 -28.94 -31.01 37.95
C SER A 165 -29.75 -32.22 37.47
N ALA A 166 -29.59 -32.64 36.21
CA ALA A 166 -30.23 -33.84 35.67
C ALA A 166 -29.76 -35.11 36.39
N GLU A 167 -28.47 -35.24 36.64
CA GLU A 167 -27.90 -36.38 37.38
C GLU A 167 -28.39 -36.45 38.82
N ARG A 168 -28.49 -35.30 39.50
CA ARG A 168 -29.04 -35.23 40.85
C ARG A 168 -30.49 -35.68 40.88
N GLN A 169 -31.30 -35.28 39.90
CA GLN A 169 -32.68 -35.72 39.77
C GLN A 169 -32.77 -37.23 39.50
N ALA A 170 -31.95 -37.76 38.60
CA ALA A 170 -31.88 -39.19 38.32
C ALA A 170 -31.47 -40.02 39.55
N TRP A 171 -30.49 -39.54 40.33
CA TRP A 171 -30.11 -40.15 41.60
C TRP A 171 -31.25 -40.15 42.61
N GLN A 172 -31.98 -39.04 42.74
CA GLN A 172 -33.15 -38.98 43.64
C GLN A 172 -34.25 -39.98 43.26
N GLN A 173 -34.39 -40.29 41.96
CA GLN A 173 -35.41 -41.21 41.47
C GLN A 173 -34.99 -42.69 41.52
N ALA A 174 -33.73 -43.00 41.20
CA ALA A 174 -33.27 -44.38 40.97
C ALA A 174 -32.10 -44.83 41.87
N GLY A 175 -31.49 -43.94 42.65
CA GLY A 175 -30.41 -44.26 43.59
C GLY A 175 -29.25 -45.05 42.95
N GLU A 176 -28.82 -46.12 43.61
CA GLU A 176 -27.71 -46.98 43.20
C GLU A 176 -27.82 -47.55 41.78
N ALA A 177 -29.05 -47.78 41.30
CA ALA A 177 -29.27 -48.29 39.94
C ALA A 177 -28.74 -47.30 38.88
N PHE A 178 -28.93 -46.00 39.09
CA PHE A 178 -28.43 -44.96 38.19
C PHE A 178 -26.90 -44.91 38.14
N ILE A 179 -26.21 -44.98 39.29
CA ILE A 179 -24.74 -44.94 39.35
C ILE A 179 -24.14 -46.17 38.66
N THR A 180 -24.78 -47.33 38.85
CA THR A 180 -24.36 -48.57 38.21
C THR A 180 -24.50 -48.51 36.70
N GLU A 181 -25.66 -48.08 36.19
CA GLU A 181 -25.89 -47.90 34.76
C GLU A 181 -24.90 -46.90 34.15
N ARG A 182 -24.70 -45.74 34.81
CA ARG A 182 -23.77 -44.72 34.35
C ARG A 182 -22.33 -45.23 34.27
N ARG A 183 -21.89 -46.00 35.26
CA ARG A 183 -20.56 -46.61 35.28
C ARG A 183 -20.41 -47.59 34.12
N TYR A 184 -21.38 -48.46 33.88
CA TYR A 184 -21.34 -49.38 32.74
C TYR A 184 -21.34 -48.64 31.40
N HIS A 185 -22.11 -47.56 31.27
CA HIS A 185 -22.12 -46.74 30.07
C HIS A 185 -20.77 -46.05 29.80
N ILE A 186 -20.14 -45.48 30.83
CA ILE A 186 -18.79 -44.88 30.70
C ILE A 186 -17.77 -45.97 30.34
N LEU A 187 -17.83 -47.12 31.02
CA LEU A 187 -16.95 -48.26 30.75
C LEU A 187 -17.14 -48.74 29.30
N SER A 188 -18.37 -48.90 28.83
CA SER A 188 -18.66 -49.37 27.47
C SER A 188 -18.15 -48.37 26.42
N GLN A 189 -18.30 -47.06 26.67
CA GLN A 189 -17.78 -46.04 25.76
C GLN A 189 -16.24 -46.02 25.73
N ALA A 190 -15.59 -46.08 26.89
CA ALA A 190 -14.14 -46.08 26.99
C ALA A 190 -13.52 -47.34 26.35
N LEU A 191 -14.18 -48.49 26.50
CA LEU A 191 -13.71 -49.77 25.96
C LEU A 191 -14.14 -50.02 24.51
N ALA A 192 -15.00 -49.19 23.92
CA ALA A 192 -15.58 -49.42 22.58
C ALA A 192 -14.54 -49.56 21.44
N HIS A 193 -13.36 -48.97 21.60
CA HIS A 193 -12.28 -48.98 20.61
C HIS A 193 -10.98 -49.58 21.16
N THR A 194 -11.05 -50.26 22.30
CA THR A 194 -9.89 -50.91 22.91
C THR A 194 -9.99 -52.41 22.68
N PRO A 195 -8.97 -53.09 22.15
CA PRO A 195 -8.98 -54.54 22.08
C PRO A 195 -8.95 -55.13 23.50
N LEU A 196 -9.89 -56.02 23.83
CA LEU A 196 -10.09 -56.55 25.18
C LEU A 196 -9.71 -58.03 25.25
N LEU A 197 -8.99 -58.41 26.30
CA LEU A 197 -8.85 -59.80 26.74
C LEU A 197 -9.73 -59.99 27.97
N ILE A 198 -10.80 -60.78 27.84
CA ILE A 198 -11.73 -61.08 28.93
C ILE A 198 -11.34 -62.43 29.53
N LEU A 199 -11.02 -62.43 30.82
CA LEU A 199 -10.73 -63.64 31.60
C LEU A 199 -11.87 -63.85 32.58
N ASP A 200 -12.58 -64.97 32.45
CA ASP A 200 -13.71 -65.32 33.32
C ASP A 200 -13.54 -66.75 33.81
N SER A 201 -13.53 -66.92 35.14
CA SER A 201 -13.44 -68.22 35.80
C SER A 201 -14.71 -69.06 35.69
N HIS A 202 -15.81 -68.49 35.20
CA HIS A 202 -17.11 -69.17 35.03
C HIS A 202 -17.41 -69.58 33.58
N LEU A 203 -16.62 -69.12 32.59
CA LEU A 203 -16.96 -69.27 31.16
C LEU A 203 -16.58 -70.62 30.51
N GLN A 204 -15.86 -71.54 31.17
CA GLN A 204 -15.79 -73.02 30.97
C GLN A 204 -14.39 -73.60 31.23
N GLY A 205 -14.34 -74.78 31.88
CA GLY A 205 -13.21 -75.71 31.87
C GLY A 205 -12.69 -76.11 33.25
N SER A 206 -12.47 -77.41 33.48
CA SER A 206 -11.99 -78.03 34.74
C SER A 206 -10.54 -77.69 35.13
N SER A 207 -9.99 -76.58 34.63
CA SER A 207 -8.63 -76.10 34.92
C SER A 207 -8.63 -74.58 35.02
N GLU A 208 -7.89 -74.03 35.97
CA GLU A 208 -7.75 -72.58 36.13
C GLU A 208 -7.19 -71.92 34.86
N PRO A 209 -7.74 -70.77 34.42
CA PRO A 209 -7.20 -70.06 33.27
C PRO A 209 -5.77 -69.57 33.57
N VAL A 210 -4.80 -70.00 32.77
CA VAL A 210 -3.40 -69.58 32.88
C VAL A 210 -3.10 -68.52 31.83
N LEU A 211 -2.67 -67.34 32.27
CA LEU A 211 -2.16 -66.26 31.41
C LEU A 211 -0.64 -66.41 31.25
N ASP A 212 -0.18 -66.86 30.08
CA ASP A 212 1.27 -66.94 29.80
C ASP A 212 1.82 -65.55 29.43
N LEU A 213 2.50 -64.90 30.38
CA LEU A 213 3.06 -63.56 30.21
C LEU A 213 4.27 -63.49 29.24
N ARG A 214 4.77 -64.64 28.76
CA ARG A 214 5.92 -64.71 27.82
C ARG A 214 5.49 -64.49 26.37
N GLN A 215 4.21 -64.73 26.07
CA GLN A 215 3.60 -64.41 24.79
C GLN A 215 2.62 -63.27 25.06
N TYR A 216 2.98 -62.04 24.71
CA TYR A 216 1.98 -60.98 24.67
C TYR A 216 0.99 -61.39 23.57
N PRO A 217 -0.27 -61.75 23.87
CA PRO A 217 -1.20 -62.06 22.80
C PRO A 217 -1.34 -60.77 22.00
N ALA A 218 -0.90 -60.79 20.74
CA ALA A 218 -1.34 -59.77 19.81
C ALA A 218 -2.86 -59.85 19.84
N LEU A 219 -3.52 -58.80 20.33
CA LEU A 219 -4.97 -58.71 20.38
C LEU A 219 -5.49 -58.47 18.95
N SER A 220 -5.22 -59.40 18.05
CA SER A 220 -5.73 -59.41 16.69
C SER A 220 -7.02 -60.22 16.67
N ASP A 221 -8.10 -59.53 16.35
CA ASP A 221 -9.43 -60.00 15.93
C ASP A 221 -9.78 -61.46 16.26
N SER A 222 -10.41 -61.66 17.42
CA SER A 222 -11.28 -62.82 17.66
C SER A 222 -12.74 -62.38 17.61
N THR A 223 -13.16 -61.80 16.49
CA THR A 223 -14.58 -61.61 16.13
C THR A 223 -15.09 -62.69 15.17
N ALA A 224 -14.35 -63.79 14.99
CA ALA A 224 -14.87 -64.96 14.30
C ALA A 224 -15.88 -65.68 15.22
N PRO A 225 -17.15 -65.86 14.80
CA PRO A 225 -18.13 -66.59 15.60
C PRO A 225 -17.64 -68.03 15.78
N GLN A 226 -17.37 -68.45 17.02
CA GLN A 226 -17.15 -69.85 17.33
C GLN A 226 -18.44 -70.61 17.02
N LYS A 227 -18.41 -71.39 15.94
CA LYS A 227 -19.44 -72.38 15.65
C LYS A 227 -19.55 -73.32 16.86
N ALA A 228 -20.73 -73.36 17.46
CA ALA A 228 -21.09 -74.40 18.42
C ALA A 228 -20.83 -75.78 17.79
N SER A 229 -19.92 -76.54 18.39
CA SER A 229 -19.72 -77.95 18.06
C SER A 229 -20.69 -78.75 18.91
N THR A 230 -21.75 -79.22 18.27
CA THR A 230 -22.71 -80.20 18.79
C THR A 230 -22.02 -81.55 18.96
N PRO A 231 -22.32 -82.34 20.00
CA PRO A 231 -22.38 -83.78 19.87
C PRO A 231 -23.67 -84.22 19.15
#